data_AF-A0A6V7JMK5-F1
#
_entry.id   AF-A0A6V7JMK5-F1
#
_cell.length_a   1.000
_cell.length_b   1.000
_cell.length_c   1.000
_cell.angle_alpha   90.00
_cell.angle_beta   90.00
_cell.angle_gamma   90.00
#
_symmetry.space_group_name_H-M   'P 1'
#
loop_
_entity.id
_entity.type
_entity.pdbx_description
1 polymer ?
#
loop_
_entity_poly.entity_id
_entity_poly.type
_entity_poly.pdbx_seq_one_letter_code
_entity_poly.pdbx_strand_id
1 'polypeptide(L)'
;ILKPTQTTKAYLLTVAYVSTFGGTSTLVGTGTNLILKGIYEQTFPDSSGISFTQWLTWGMPIATINIFITWIYTQAFYLGLFRPKSRAARAASIGEQGEHVANL
;
A
#
# COMPACT_ATOMS: atom_id res chain seq x y z
N ILE A 1 -21.87 -16.76 11.20
CA ILE A 1 -20.56 -16.05 11.17
C ILE A 1 -20.19 -15.82 9.71
N LEU A 2 -20.10 -14.57 9.27
CA LEU A 2 -19.74 -14.21 7.89
C LEU A 2 -18.26 -14.52 7.64
N LYS A 3 -17.93 -15.24 6.56
CA LYS A 3 -16.54 -15.48 6.13
C LYS A 3 -16.23 -14.58 4.93
N PRO A 4 -15.16 -13.77 4.97
CA PRO A 4 -14.83 -12.86 3.88
C PRO A 4 -14.36 -13.63 2.63
N THR A 5 -14.77 -13.13 1.46
CA THR A 5 -14.29 -13.65 0.16
C THR A 5 -12.82 -13.32 -0.05
N GLN A 6 -12.18 -13.98 -1.01
CA GLN A 6 -10.78 -13.70 -1.35
C GLN A 6 -10.59 -12.27 -1.85
N THR A 7 -11.54 -11.74 -2.63
CA THR A 7 -11.53 -10.35 -3.09
C THR A 7 -11.65 -9.35 -1.94
N THR A 8 -12.54 -9.62 -0.98
CA THR A 8 -12.67 -8.78 0.23
C THR A 8 -11.36 -8.76 1.03
N LYS A 9 -10.72 -9.92 1.23
CA LYS A 9 -9.41 -9.98 1.90
C LYS A 9 -8.33 -9.24 1.12
N ALA A 10 -8.26 -9.44 -0.20
CA ALA A 10 -7.30 -8.77 -1.07
C ALA A 10 -7.42 -7.25 -0.94
N TYR A 11 -8.64 -6.73 -1.04
CA TYR A 11 -8.93 -5.30 -0.94
C TYR A 11 -8.55 -4.75 0.43
N LEU A 12 -9.08 -5.32 1.52
CA LEU A 12 -8.85 -4.82 2.87
C LEU A 12 -7.37 -4.87 3.27
N LEU A 13 -6.66 -5.95 2.93
CA LEU A 13 -5.23 -6.07 3.22
C LEU A 13 -4.40 -5.11 2.38
N THR A 14 -4.70 -4.97 1.09
CA THR A 14 -4.00 -4.00 0.22
C THR A 14 -4.14 -2.59 0.79
N VAL A 15 -5.36 -2.17 1.13
CA VAL A 15 -5.61 -0.84 1.70
C VAL A 15 -4.88 -0.65 3.02
N ALA A 16 -4.90 -1.63 3.93
CA ALA A 16 -4.20 -1.53 5.21
C ALA A 16 -2.68 -1.35 5.04
N TYR A 17 -2.06 -2.15 4.17
CA TYR A 17 -0.62 -2.05 3.89
C TYR A 17 -0.25 -0.76 3.15
N VAL A 18 -1.01 -0.40 2.10
CA VAL A 18 -0.77 0.84 1.34
C VAL A 18 -0.93 2.08 2.23
N SER A 19 -1.90 2.12 3.14
CA SER A 19 -2.04 3.21 4.13
C SER A 19 -0.81 3.31 5.05
N THR A 20 -0.21 2.17 5.42
CA THR A 20 1.02 2.15 6.22
C THR A 20 2.18 2.79 5.44
N PHE A 21 2.41 2.37 4.19
CA PHE A 21 3.45 2.96 3.35
C PHE A 21 3.19 4.43 3.04
N GLY A 22 1.93 4.82 2.83
CA GLY A 22 1.52 6.22 2.70
C GLY A 22 1.93 7.05 3.91
N GLY A 23 1.76 6.53 5.13
CA GLY A 23 2.24 7.18 6.35
C GLY A 23 3.77 7.38 6.38
N THR A 24 4.55 6.44 5.82
CA THR A 24 6.02 6.58 5.75
C THR A 24 6.50 7.61 4.73
N SER A 25 5.67 7.94 3.73
CA SER A 25 6.06 8.80 2.60
C SER A 25 6.37 10.25 2.98
N THR A 26 5.77 10.75 4.07
CA THR A 26 5.95 12.12 4.53
C THR A 26 6.38 12.18 5.99
N LEU A 27 7.04 13.27 6.36
CA LEU A 27 7.52 13.47 7.72
C LEU A 27 6.38 13.51 8.76
N VAL A 28 5.22 14.04 8.38
CA VAL A 28 4.03 14.14 9.26
C VAL A 28 3.17 12.88 9.22
N GLY A 29 3.42 11.96 8.28
CA GLY A 29 2.53 10.83 8.02
C GLY A 29 2.45 9.81 9.15
N THR A 30 3.46 9.73 10.03
CA THR A 30 3.40 8.93 11.27
C THR A 30 4.08 9.63 12.43
N GLY A 31 3.65 9.31 13.65
CA GLY A 31 4.33 9.76 14.87
C GLY A 31 5.78 9.30 14.94
N THR A 32 6.11 8.12 14.42
CA THR A 32 7.48 7.59 14.39
C THR A 32 8.44 8.50 13.61
N ASN A 33 8.02 9.02 12.45
CA ASN A 33 8.83 9.93 11.65
C ASN A 33 9.12 11.25 12.40
N LEU A 34 8.12 11.79 13.10
CA LEU A 34 8.24 13.01 13.90
C LEU A 34 9.15 12.80 15.12
N ILE A 35 9.00 11.67 15.82
CA ILE A 35 9.86 11.33 16.96
C ILE A 35 11.32 11.18 16.50
N LEU A 36 11.57 10.54 15.36
CA LEU A 36 12.92 10.44 14.79
C LEU A 36 13.52 11.82 14.50
N LYS A 37 12.76 12.73 13.88
CA LYS A 37 13.21 14.11 13.66
C LYS A 37 13.54 14.81 14.98
N GLY A 38 12.67 14.68 15.99
CA GLY A 38 12.90 15.26 17.31
C GLY A 38 14.20 14.77 17.95
N ILE A 39 14.44 13.46 17.93
CA ILE A 39 15.68 12.86 18.43
C ILE A 39 16.89 13.36 17.64
N TYR A 40 16.80 13.40 16.31
CA TYR A 40 17.88 13.87 15.45
C TYR A 40 18.27 15.32 15.76
N GLU A 41 17.29 16.22 15.87
CA GLU A 41 17.51 17.64 16.16
C GLU A 41 18.03 17.87 17.58
N GLN A 42 17.63 17.05 18.55
CA GLN A 42 18.19 17.10 19.91
C GLN A 42 19.64 16.59 19.96
N THR A 43 19.96 15.57 19.16
CA THR A 43 21.29 14.95 19.16
C THR A 43 22.31 15.81 18.40
N PHE A 44 21.88 16.49 17.34
CA PHE A 44 22.74 17.30 16.45
C PHE A 44 22.22 18.75 16.35
N PRO A 45 22.37 19.55 17.43
CA PRO A 45 21.80 20.91 17.50
C PRO A 45 22.40 21.89 16.48
N ASP A 46 23.63 21.65 16.03
CA ASP A 46 24.30 22.49 15.02
C ASP A 46 23.98 22.09 13.57
N SER A 47 23.22 21.01 13.36
CA SER A 47 22.81 20.60 12.01
C SER A 47 21.59 21.36 11.52
N SER A 48 21.37 21.42 10.20
CA SER A 48 20.19 22.04 9.59
C SER A 48 18.86 21.32 9.88
N GLY A 49 18.87 20.25 10.68
CA GLY A 49 17.71 19.41 10.96
C GLY A 49 17.23 18.62 9.74
N ILE A 50 16.05 18.01 9.87
CA ILE A 50 15.38 17.25 8.80
C ILE A 50 14.17 18.05 8.32
N SER A 51 14.23 18.60 7.10
CA SER A 51 13.08 19.32 6.53
C SER A 51 12.02 18.37 5.97
N PHE A 52 10.78 18.85 5.90
CA PHE A 52 9.68 18.13 5.27
C PHE A 52 9.99 17.75 3.82
N THR A 53 10.53 18.68 3.03
CA THR A 53 10.84 18.46 1.62
C THR A 53 11.94 17.41 1.45
N GLN A 54 13.00 17.46 2.25
CA GLN A 54 14.05 16.43 2.22
C GLN A 54 13.46 15.05 2.51
N TRP A 55 12.63 14.94 3.55
CA TRP A 55 11.98 13.67 3.85
C TRP A 55 11.06 13.21 2.72
N LEU A 56 10.27 14.11 2.16
CA LEU A 56 9.35 13.80 1.06
C LEU A 56 10.10 13.26 -0.16
N THR A 57 11.19 13.90 -0.57
CA THR A 57 12.00 13.49 -1.73
C THR A 57 12.54 12.07 -1.58
N TRP A 58 12.85 11.63 -0.36
CA TRP A 58 13.34 10.28 -0.09
C TRP A 58 12.23 9.27 0.22
N GLY A 59 11.29 9.64 1.09
CA GLY A 59 10.22 8.80 1.58
C GLY A 59 9.17 8.49 0.52
N MET A 60 8.83 9.45 -0.34
CA MET A 60 7.80 9.26 -1.36
C MET A 60 8.17 8.19 -2.39
N PRO A 61 9.35 8.21 -3.04
CA PRO A 61 9.73 7.14 -3.98
C PRO A 61 9.73 5.75 -3.34
N ILE A 62 10.26 5.64 -2.11
CA ILE A 62 10.31 4.36 -1.38
C ILE A 62 8.89 3.86 -1.06
N ALA A 63 8.02 4.74 -0.57
CA ALA A 63 6.63 4.40 -0.30
C ALA A 63 5.90 3.97 -1.57
N THR A 64 6.08 4.68 -2.68
CA THR A 64 5.48 4.34 -3.97
C THR A 64 5.92 2.96 -4.45
N ILE A 65 7.21 2.62 -4.36
CA ILE A 65 7.72 1.28 -4.72
C ILE A 65 7.05 0.21 -3.86
N ASN A 66 6.97 0.41 -2.54
CA ASN A 66 6.32 -0.55 -1.64
C ASN A 66 4.83 -0.70 -1.91
N ILE A 67 4.14 0.37 -2.28
CA ILE A 67 2.73 0.35 -2.68
C ILE A 67 2.55 -0.52 -3.93
N PHE A 68 3.39 -0.34 -4.96
CA PHE A 68 3.35 -1.18 -6.15
C PHE A 68 3.64 -2.65 -5.86
N ILE A 69 4.65 -2.94 -5.04
CA ILE A 69 4.98 -4.30 -4.62
C ILE A 69 3.80 -4.93 -3.87
N THR A 70 3.19 -4.20 -2.93
CA THR A 70 2.03 -4.66 -2.17
C THR A 70 0.85 -4.96 -3.08
N TRP A 71 0.56 -4.08 -4.03
CA TRP A 71 -0.48 -4.29 -5.01
C TRP A 71 -0.22 -5.57 -5.83
N ILE A 72 0.98 -5.74 -6.41
CA ILE A 72 1.32 -6.96 -7.16
C ILE A 72 1.21 -8.20 -6.27
N TYR A 73 1.69 -8.12 -5.03
CA TYR A 73 1.65 -9.22 -4.08
C TYR A 73 0.22 -9.68 -3.78
N THR A 74 -0.70 -8.75 -3.50
CA THR A 74 -2.09 -9.10 -3.20
C THR A 74 -2.83 -9.61 -4.44
N GLN A 75 -2.55 -9.05 -5.63
CA GLN A 75 -3.07 -9.57 -6.90
C GLN A 75 -2.59 -11.00 -7.16
N ALA A 76 -1.30 -11.27 -6.95
CA ALA A 76 -0.72 -12.61 -7.15
C ALA A 76 -1.28 -13.64 -6.15
N PHE A 77 -1.41 -13.27 -4.88
CA PHE A 77 -1.78 -14.20 -3.81
C PHE A 77 -3.28 -14.45 -3.71
N TYR A 78 -4.11 -13.42 -3.87
CA TYR A 78 -5.56 -13.53 -3.66
C TYR A 78 -6.36 -13.60 -4.95
N LEU A 79 -5.88 -12.99 -6.03
CA LEU A 79 -6.63 -12.87 -7.30
C LEU A 79 -6.02 -13.71 -8.43
N GLY A 80 -4.85 -14.32 -8.20
CA GLY A 80 -4.26 -15.30 -9.12
C GLY A 80 -3.64 -14.68 -10.37
N LEU A 81 -3.07 -13.47 -10.27
CA LEU A 81 -2.40 -12.75 -11.38
C LEU A 81 -1.44 -13.64 -12.20
N PHE A 82 -0.64 -14.48 -11.55
CA PHE A 82 0.30 -15.41 -12.20
C PHE A 82 -0.23 -16.86 -12.30
N ARG A 83 -1.51 -17.08 -11.98
CA ARG A 83 -2.17 -18.41 -11.94
C ARG A 83 -3.59 -18.34 -12.50
N PRO A 84 -3.76 -18.04 -13.80
CA PRO A 84 -5.07 -17.77 -14.41
C PRO A 84 -6.03 -18.96 -14.36
N LYS A 85 -5.53 -20.21 -14.29
CA LYS A 85 -6.36 -21.41 -14.20
C LYS A 85 -6.85 -21.75 -12.78
N SER A 86 -6.42 -21.01 -11.76
CA SER A 86 -6.76 -21.28 -10.36
C SER A 86 -8.22 -20.95 -10.03
N ARG A 87 -8.78 -21.57 -8.97
CA ARG A 87 -10.13 -21.24 -8.46
C ARG A 87 -10.24 -19.76 -8.06
N ALA A 88 -9.17 -19.17 -7.55
CA ALA A 88 -9.14 -17.76 -7.16
C ALA A 88 -9.27 -16.83 -8.37
N ALA A 89 -8.53 -17.11 -9.46
CA ALA A 89 -8.62 -16.33 -10.69
C ALA A 89 -10.01 -16.42 -11.34
N ARG A 90 -10.62 -17.61 -11.36
CA ARG A 90 -12.00 -17.78 -11.88
C ARG A 90 -13.07 -17.13 -11.00
N ALA A 91 -12.83 -17.04 -9.69
CA ALA A 91 -13.73 -16.32 -8.78
C ALA A 91 -13.57 -14.80 -8.89
N ALA A 92 -12.43 -14.33 -9.41
CA ALA A 92 -12.13 -12.92 -9.62
C ALA A 92 -12.50 -12.42 -11.04
N SER A 93 -12.66 -13.31 -12.03
CA SER A 93 -13.10 -12.93 -13.37
C SER A 93 -14.55 -12.43 -13.33
N ILE A 94 -14.79 -11.28 -13.95
CA ILE A 94 -16.13 -10.73 -14.16
C ILE A 94 -16.88 -11.74 -15.05
N GLY A 95 -18.01 -12.27 -14.56
CA GLY A 95 -18.84 -13.18 -15.35
C GLY A 95 -19.53 -12.46 -16.51
N GLU A 96 -20.05 -13.20 -17.49
CA GLU A 96 -20.73 -12.68 -18.69
C GLU A 96 -21.77 -11.58 -18.40
N GLN A 97 -22.49 -11.71 -17.29
CA GLN A 97 -23.46 -10.72 -16.81
C GLN A 97 -22.81 -9.40 -16.37
N GLY A 98 -21.65 -9.45 -15.72
CA GLY A 98 -20.90 -8.25 -15.33
C GLY A 98 -20.18 -7.60 -16.51
N GLU A 99 -19.80 -8.38 -17.53
CA GLU A 99 -19.23 -7.87 -18.78
C GLU A 99 -20.26 -7.06 -19.57
N HIS A 100 -21.51 -7.51 -19.61
CA HIS A 100 -22.60 -6.78 -20.26
C HIS A 100 -22.89 -5.44 -19.58
N VAL A 101 -22.91 -5.38 -18.25
CA VAL A 101 -23.16 -4.13 -17.50
C VAL A 101 -21.99 -3.13 -17.61
N ALA A 102 -20.75 -3.59 -17.70
CA ALA A 102 -19.57 -2.72 -17.83
C ALA A 102 -19.41 -2.09 -19.22
N ASN A 103 -19.99 -2.72 -20.25
CA ASN A 103 -19.92 -2.28 -21.64
C ASN A 103 -21.18 -1.50 -22.10
N LEU A 104 -22.12 -1.22 -21.18
CA LEU A 104 -23.26 -0.31 -21.37
C LEU A 104 -22.88 1.11 -20.94
#